data_AF-A0A8H6ZYV8-F1
#
_entry.id   AF-A0A8H6ZYV8-F1
#
_cell.length_a   1.000
_cell.length_b   1.000
_cell.length_c   1.000
_cell.angle_alpha   90.00
_cell.angle_beta   90.00
_cell.angle_gamma   90.00
#
_symmetry.space_group_name_H-M   'P 1'
#
loop_
_entity.id
_entity.type
_entity.pdbx_description
1 polymer ?
#
loop_
_entity_poly.entity_id
_entity_poly.type
_entity_poly.pdbx_seq_one_letter_code
_entity_poly.pdbx_strand_id
1 'polypeptide(L)'
;MSHSSSFDERLNSYILPQPGPEYYATRRALWLSRPEQAQSQEQPHIPHPVGIQKLAKALSAPGAVQDDRLWKQSLNKIWKGFSSGASLVERLPMRVVVRIVHAAWLRDSTWPANAQAPEPDDELPPDADTAKQAMPPLVLKRDLDTSAKSQMTGLG
;
A
#
# COMPACT_ATOMS: atom_id res chain seq x y z
N MET A 1 -23.80 -18.77 -3.61
CA MET A 1 -24.47 -17.47 -3.82
C MET A 1 -23.38 -16.41 -3.78
N SER A 2 -23.17 -15.68 -4.88
CA SER A 2 -22.10 -14.69 -4.97
C SER A 2 -22.57 -13.36 -4.39
N HIS A 3 -21.86 -12.86 -3.37
CA HIS A 3 -22.12 -11.52 -2.84
C HIS A 3 -21.44 -10.50 -3.78
N SER A 4 -22.20 -9.89 -4.68
CA SER A 4 -21.72 -8.71 -5.43
C SER A 4 -21.30 -7.62 -4.45
N SER A 5 -20.15 -7.00 -4.66
CA SER A 5 -19.72 -5.91 -3.79
C SER A 5 -20.51 -4.64 -4.11
N SER A 6 -20.65 -3.75 -3.12
CA SER A 6 -21.20 -2.40 -3.32
C SER A 6 -20.37 -1.56 -4.32
N PHE A 7 -19.16 -2.00 -4.68
CA PHE A 7 -18.42 -1.42 -5.79
C PHE A 7 -18.88 -1.97 -7.15
N ASP A 8 -19.09 -3.29 -7.29
CA ASP A 8 -19.53 -3.90 -8.56
C ASP A 8 -20.90 -3.38 -9.00
N GLU A 9 -21.81 -3.16 -8.06
CA GLU A 9 -23.12 -2.55 -8.33
C GLU A 9 -22.99 -1.11 -8.87
N ARG A 10 -22.08 -0.29 -8.28
CA ARG A 10 -21.76 1.05 -8.79
C ARG A 10 -21.03 1.02 -10.13
N LEU A 11 -20.19 0.01 -10.36
CA LEU A 11 -19.48 -0.17 -11.63
C LEU A 11 -20.44 -0.51 -12.76
N ASN A 12 -21.45 -1.34 -12.48
CA ASN A 12 -22.47 -1.74 -13.45
C ASN A 12 -23.49 -0.63 -13.78
N SER A 13 -23.68 0.35 -12.89
CA SER A 13 -24.54 1.52 -13.16
C SER A 13 -23.82 2.67 -13.86
N TYR A 14 -22.49 2.59 -14.03
CA TYR A 14 -21.70 3.62 -14.71
C TYR A 14 -21.44 3.25 -16.18
N ILE A 15 -21.57 4.22 -17.08
CA ILE A 15 -21.21 4.02 -18.49
C ILE A 15 -19.68 4.16 -18.61
N LEU A 16 -19.00 3.03 -18.72
CA LEU A 16 -17.55 2.98 -18.90
C LEU A 16 -17.19 3.12 -20.39
N PRO A 17 -16.07 3.79 -20.74
CA PRO A 17 -15.56 3.83 -22.11
C PRO A 17 -15.05 2.44 -22.54
N GLN A 18 -14.64 2.30 -23.81
CA GLN A 18 -14.07 1.02 -24.26
C GLN A 18 -12.77 0.67 -23.50
N PRO A 19 -12.46 -0.63 -23.31
CA PRO A 19 -11.26 -1.07 -22.59
C PRO A 19 -9.97 -0.43 -23.13
N GLY A 20 -9.27 0.28 -22.26
CA GLY A 20 -8.10 1.11 -22.58
C GLY A 20 -7.72 2.01 -21.40
N PRO A 21 -6.76 2.95 -21.56
CA PRO A 21 -6.33 3.85 -20.47
C PRO A 21 -7.50 4.61 -19.83
N GLU A 22 -8.42 5.14 -20.65
CA GLU A 22 -9.63 5.84 -20.20
C GLU A 22 -10.57 4.96 -19.35
N TYR A 23 -10.67 3.67 -19.65
CA TYR A 23 -11.44 2.71 -18.85
C TYR A 23 -10.82 2.54 -17.46
N TYR A 24 -9.49 2.42 -17.38
CA TYR A 24 -8.79 2.35 -16.10
C TYR A 24 -8.91 3.66 -15.30
N ALA A 25 -8.76 4.81 -15.95
CA ALA A 25 -8.92 6.12 -15.33
C ALA A 25 -10.34 6.30 -14.76
N THR A 26 -11.37 6.03 -15.57
CA THR A 26 -12.78 6.13 -15.17
C THR A 26 -13.12 5.17 -14.03
N ARG A 27 -12.72 3.90 -14.15
CA ARG A 27 -12.93 2.87 -13.10
C ARG A 27 -12.19 3.21 -11.80
N ARG A 28 -10.98 3.80 -11.88
CA ARG A 28 -10.22 4.27 -10.71
C ARG A 28 -10.88 5.48 -10.06
N ALA A 29 -11.38 6.44 -10.84
CA ALA A 29 -12.14 7.58 -10.31
C ALA A 29 -13.40 7.10 -9.54
N LEU A 30 -14.11 6.11 -10.09
CA LEU A 30 -15.26 5.49 -9.43
C LEU A 30 -14.88 4.67 -8.18
N TRP A 31 -13.71 4.04 -8.16
CA TRP A 31 -13.20 3.33 -6.98
C TRP A 31 -12.83 4.30 -5.84
N LEU A 32 -12.24 5.44 -6.20
CA LEU A 32 -11.84 6.48 -5.24
C LEU A 32 -13.02 7.36 -4.79
N SER A 33 -14.16 7.36 -5.50
CA SER A 33 -15.34 8.09 -5.06
C SER A 33 -15.98 7.42 -3.84
N ARG A 34 -15.99 8.14 -2.71
CA ARG A 34 -16.73 7.77 -1.51
C ARG A 34 -18.24 7.82 -1.85
N PRO A 35 -19.02 6.76 -1.57
CA PRO A 35 -20.46 6.81 -1.79
C PRO A 35 -21.10 7.87 -0.88
N GLU A 36 -22.10 8.59 -1.41
CA GLU A 36 -22.75 9.72 -0.75
C GLU A 36 -23.38 9.35 0.61
N GLN A 37 -23.90 8.12 0.73
CA GLN A 37 -24.38 7.55 2.00
C GLN A 37 -23.30 7.48 3.10
N ALA A 38 -22.02 7.37 2.74
CA ALA A 38 -20.89 7.42 3.67
C ALA A 38 -20.40 8.87 3.97
N GLN A 39 -21.05 9.89 3.40
CA GLN A 39 -20.97 11.28 3.85
C GLN A 39 -22.09 11.59 4.85
N SER A 40 -23.31 11.08 4.64
CA SER A 40 -24.43 11.26 5.57
C SER A 40 -24.32 10.41 6.84
N GLN A 41 -23.54 9.32 6.83
CA GLN A 41 -23.13 8.59 8.04
C GLN A 41 -21.82 9.14 8.61
N GLU A 42 -21.83 10.41 9.04
CA GLU A 42 -21.19 10.70 10.33
C GLU A 42 -21.95 9.86 11.37
N GLN A 43 -21.46 8.64 11.63
CA GLN A 43 -21.84 7.93 12.85
C GLN A 43 -21.62 8.94 14.00
N PRO A 44 -22.59 9.12 14.92
CA PRO A 44 -22.41 10.04 16.03
C PRO A 44 -21.06 9.73 16.66
N HIS A 45 -20.20 10.74 16.80
CA HIS A 45 -18.81 10.56 17.22
C HIS A 45 -18.80 9.98 18.64
N ILE A 46 -18.91 8.66 18.74
CA ILE A 46 -18.80 7.92 20.00
C ILE A 46 -17.37 8.22 20.46
N PRO A 47 -17.19 9.01 21.52
CA PRO A 47 -15.86 9.42 21.92
C PRO A 47 -15.06 8.16 22.19
N HIS A 48 -13.92 8.01 21.53
CA HIS A 48 -13.05 6.86 21.76
C HIS A 48 -12.84 6.69 23.28
N PRO A 49 -12.87 5.46 23.81
CA PRO A 49 -12.72 5.25 25.24
C PRO A 49 -11.41 5.88 25.73
N VAL A 50 -11.41 6.32 26.98
CA VAL A 50 -10.36 7.17 27.57
C VAL A 50 -8.96 6.55 27.41
N GLY A 51 -8.85 5.21 27.38
CA GLY A 51 -7.61 4.50 27.07
C GLY A 51 -7.07 4.78 25.65
N ILE A 52 -7.92 4.69 24.62
CA ILE A 52 -7.56 4.97 23.22
C ILE A 52 -7.19 6.45 23.04
N GLN A 53 -7.94 7.38 23.67
CA GLN A 53 -7.59 8.81 23.61
C GLN A 53 -6.24 9.11 24.26
N LYS A 54 -5.97 8.55 25.46
CA LYS A 54 -4.67 8.68 26.14
C LYS A 54 -3.53 8.09 25.31
N LEU A 55 -3.75 6.91 24.72
CA LEU A 55 -2.81 6.24 23.82
C LEU A 55 -2.50 7.10 22.59
N ALA A 56 -3.53 7.61 21.90
CA ALA A 56 -3.38 8.47 20.74
C ALA A 56 -2.62 9.76 21.07
N LYS A 57 -2.90 10.37 22.24
CA LYS A 57 -2.19 11.55 22.74
C LYS A 57 -0.73 11.25 23.09
N ALA A 58 -0.45 10.15 23.79
CA ALA A 58 0.92 9.72 24.12
C ALA A 58 1.73 9.44 22.85
N LEU A 59 1.16 8.67 21.91
CA LEU A 59 1.76 8.39 20.61
C LEU A 59 1.81 9.60 19.67
N SER A 60 1.18 10.74 19.99
CA SER A 60 1.27 11.94 19.14
C SER A 60 2.63 12.65 19.27
N ALA A 61 3.28 12.57 20.43
CA ALA A 61 4.55 13.24 20.71
C ALA A 61 5.70 12.77 19.79
N PRO A 62 6.64 13.66 19.41
CA PRO A 62 7.86 13.26 18.70
C PRO A 62 8.67 12.27 19.57
N GLY A 63 9.27 11.26 18.94
CA GLY A 63 10.03 10.22 19.64
C GLY A 63 9.19 9.16 20.38
N ALA A 64 7.87 9.31 20.54
CA ALA A 64 7.04 8.37 21.31
C ALA A 64 7.06 6.91 20.81
N VAL A 65 7.36 6.70 19.52
CA VAL A 65 7.53 5.38 18.90
C VAL A 65 8.76 4.64 19.45
N GLN A 66 9.80 5.40 19.81
CA GLN A 66 11.08 4.91 20.32
C GLN A 66 11.09 4.80 21.86
N ASP A 67 10.08 5.33 22.56
CA ASP A 67 10.00 5.28 24.03
C ASP A 67 9.71 3.86 24.54
N ASP A 68 10.73 3.27 25.18
CA ASP A 68 10.68 1.95 25.81
C ASP A 68 9.76 1.87 27.03
N ARG A 69 9.50 2.99 27.72
CA ARG A 69 8.55 3.02 28.84
C ARG A 69 7.13 2.87 28.31
N LEU A 70 6.76 3.66 27.31
CA LEU A 70 5.47 3.56 26.63
C LEU A 70 5.25 2.17 26.02
N TRP A 71 6.29 1.60 25.40
CA TRP A 71 6.27 0.24 24.85
C TRP A 71 5.96 -0.83 25.90
N LYS A 72 6.73 -0.85 27.00
CA LYS A 72 6.58 -1.83 28.08
C LYS A 72 5.25 -1.70 28.82
N GLN A 73 4.75 -0.47 29.01
CA GLN A 73 3.50 -0.21 29.73
C GLN A 73 2.23 -0.48 28.91
N SER A 74 2.26 -0.25 27.59
CA SER A 74 1.02 -0.24 26.79
C SER A 74 1.16 -0.90 25.41
N LEU A 75 2.11 -0.46 24.59
CA LEU A 75 2.14 -0.83 23.16
C LEU A 75 2.37 -2.34 22.95
N ASN A 76 3.24 -2.98 23.75
CA ASN A 76 3.54 -4.40 23.64
C ASN A 76 2.28 -5.29 23.80
N LYS A 77 1.38 -4.95 24.73
CA LYS A 77 0.12 -5.71 24.92
C LYS A 77 -0.82 -5.57 23.71
N ILE A 78 -0.89 -4.37 23.13
CA ILE A 78 -1.75 -4.07 21.98
C ILE A 78 -1.17 -4.71 20.71
N TRP A 79 0.15 -4.61 20.51
CA TRP A 79 0.87 -5.28 19.43
C TRP A 79 0.70 -6.79 19.46
N LYS A 80 0.82 -7.43 20.64
CA LYS A 80 0.57 -8.87 20.78
C LYS A 80 -0.85 -9.31 20.39
N GLY A 81 -1.84 -8.43 20.57
CA GLY A 81 -3.20 -8.65 20.08
C GLY A 81 -3.29 -8.54 18.55
N PHE A 82 -2.62 -7.56 17.96
CA PHE A 82 -2.53 -7.43 16.50
C PHE A 82 -1.80 -8.60 15.85
N SER A 83 -0.63 -8.98 16.36
CA SER A 83 0.21 -10.03 15.79
C SER A 83 -0.37 -11.44 15.93
N SER A 84 -1.28 -11.65 16.89
CA SER A 84 -2.02 -12.93 17.04
C SER A 84 -3.28 -13.02 16.17
N GLY A 85 -3.60 -11.98 15.39
CA GLY A 85 -4.84 -11.91 14.62
C GLY A 85 -6.10 -11.73 15.47
N ALA A 86 -5.98 -11.28 16.72
CA ALA A 86 -7.14 -11.02 17.56
C ALA A 86 -7.99 -9.87 16.99
N SER A 87 -9.30 -10.07 16.90
CA SER A 87 -10.22 -9.03 16.44
C SER A 87 -10.23 -7.86 17.42
N LEU A 88 -10.18 -6.64 16.88
CA LEU A 88 -10.33 -5.41 17.66
C LEU A 88 -11.76 -5.31 18.21
N VAL A 89 -11.90 -5.36 19.54
CA VAL A 89 -13.16 -5.05 20.24
C VAL A 89 -13.62 -3.61 19.94
N GLU A 90 -12.66 -2.70 19.76
CA GLU A 90 -12.90 -1.27 19.56
C GLU A 90 -12.11 -0.75 18.35
N ARG A 91 -12.76 0.06 17.51
CA ARG A 91 -12.12 0.66 16.33
C ARG A 91 -11.00 1.62 16.75
N LEU A 92 -9.76 1.30 16.39
CA LEU A 92 -8.59 2.14 16.62
C LEU A 92 -8.34 3.06 15.41
N PRO A 93 -8.02 4.37 15.60
CA PRO A 93 -7.68 5.25 14.48
C PRO A 93 -6.46 4.74 13.72
N MET A 94 -6.52 4.73 12.38
CA MET A 94 -5.45 4.16 11.53
C MET A 94 -4.07 4.77 11.82
N ARG A 95 -3.99 6.08 12.09
CA ARG A 95 -2.75 6.78 12.47
C ARG A 95 -2.09 6.20 13.73
N VAL A 96 -2.90 5.70 14.68
CA VAL A 96 -2.43 5.05 15.90
C VAL A 96 -1.94 3.64 15.60
N VAL A 97 -2.67 2.86 14.78
CA VAL A 97 -2.25 1.53 14.32
C VAL A 97 -0.88 1.60 13.65
N VAL A 98 -0.69 2.49 12.68
CA VAL A 98 0.58 2.68 11.97
C VAL A 98 1.74 3.01 12.93
N ARG A 99 1.51 3.84 13.96
CA ARG A 99 2.53 4.13 14.97
C ARG A 99 2.86 2.95 15.89
N ILE A 100 1.89 2.08 16.20
CA ILE A 100 2.13 0.85 16.97
C ILE A 100 2.94 -0.15 16.14
N VAL A 101 2.60 -0.34 14.87
CA VAL A 101 3.33 -1.22 13.93
C VAL A 101 4.77 -0.75 13.77
N HIS A 102 4.98 0.55 13.53
CA HIS A 102 6.32 1.14 13.44
C HIS A 102 7.12 0.93 14.75
N ALA A 103 6.49 1.10 15.92
CA ALA A 103 7.14 0.86 17.21
C ALA A 103 7.57 -0.59 17.43
N ALA A 104 6.88 -1.56 16.81
CA ALA A 104 7.27 -2.96 16.79
C ALA A 104 8.46 -3.20 15.84
N TRP A 105 8.36 -2.74 14.58
CA TRP A 105 9.41 -2.95 13.58
C TRP A 105 10.77 -2.36 13.96
N LEU A 106 10.80 -1.23 14.69
CA LEU A 106 12.04 -0.67 15.24
C LEU A 106 12.71 -1.57 16.30
N ARG A 107 11.93 -2.40 16.99
CA ARG A 107 12.41 -3.28 18.08
C ARG A 107 12.76 -4.67 17.58
N ASP A 108 11.96 -5.18 16.65
CA ASP A 108 12.21 -6.43 15.94
C ASP A 108 13.36 -6.28 14.91
N SER A 109 13.95 -5.08 14.78
CA SER A 109 14.98 -4.70 13.80
C SER A 109 14.55 -4.90 12.32
N THR A 110 13.24 -5.05 12.09
CA THR A 110 12.62 -5.22 10.78
C THR A 110 12.65 -3.93 9.95
N TRP A 111 12.65 -2.76 10.60
CA TRP A 111 12.81 -1.47 9.94
C TRP A 111 14.00 -0.70 10.51
N PRO A 112 14.93 -0.17 9.70
CA PRO A 112 16.06 0.59 10.21
C PRO A 112 15.59 1.95 10.75
N ALA A 113 15.98 2.29 11.99
CA ALA A 113 15.50 3.49 12.68
C ALA A 113 15.75 4.83 11.97
N ASN A 114 16.71 4.85 11.04
CA ASN A 114 17.14 6.04 10.29
C ASN A 114 17.00 5.86 8.76
N ALA A 115 16.39 4.77 8.27
CA ALA A 115 16.16 4.60 6.84
C ALA A 115 14.95 5.41 6.40
N GLN A 116 15.22 6.52 5.71
CA GLN A 116 14.22 7.17 4.87
C GLN A 116 13.95 6.26 3.68
N ALA A 117 12.67 6.04 3.36
CA ALA A 117 12.31 5.37 2.12
C ALA A 117 12.84 6.22 0.93
N PRO A 118 13.39 5.60 -0.14
CA PRO A 118 13.62 6.30 -1.39
C PRO A 118 12.34 6.98 -1.87
N GLU A 119 12.46 8.04 -2.66
CA GLU A 119 11.28 8.58 -3.35
C GLU A 119 10.67 7.50 -4.25
N PRO A 120 9.33 7.44 -4.38
CA PRO A 120 8.68 6.42 -5.17
C PRO A 120 8.97 6.63 -6.66
N ASP A 121 9.46 5.59 -7.34
CA ASP A 121 9.63 5.52 -8.81
C ASP A 121 8.30 5.67 -9.60
N ASP A 122 7.17 5.88 -8.92
CA ASP A 122 5.84 6.15 -9.50
C ASP A 122 5.68 7.60 -10.04
N GLU A 123 6.78 8.38 -10.15
CA GLU A 123 6.79 9.58 -11.00
C GLU A 123 6.67 9.18 -12.48
N LEU A 124 5.43 9.03 -12.93
CA LEU A 124 5.11 8.93 -14.36
C LEU A 124 5.75 10.12 -15.10
N PRO A 125 6.60 9.90 -16.12
CA PRO A 125 7.20 10.99 -16.86
C PRO A 125 6.10 11.84 -17.51
N PRO A 126 6.25 13.18 -17.54
CA PRO A 126 5.26 14.07 -18.13
C PRO A 126 5.00 13.72 -19.60
N ASP A 127 3.74 13.87 -20.03
CA ASP A 127 3.12 13.14 -21.13
C ASP A 127 3.97 12.97 -22.40
N ALA A 128 4.03 11.72 -22.87
CA ALA A 128 4.84 11.27 -24.00
C ALA A 128 4.36 11.73 -25.39
N ASP A 129 3.69 12.88 -25.50
CA ASP A 129 3.30 13.49 -26.78
C ASP A 129 4.37 14.40 -27.39
N THR A 130 5.36 14.85 -26.61
CA THR A 130 6.49 15.64 -27.15
C THR A 130 7.61 14.76 -27.75
N ALA A 131 7.68 13.47 -27.38
CA ALA A 131 8.79 12.57 -27.76
C ALA A 131 8.69 11.93 -29.17
N LYS A 132 7.65 12.25 -29.96
CA LYS A 132 7.37 11.57 -31.25
C LYS A 132 8.22 12.01 -32.44
N GLN A 133 9.17 12.95 -32.31
CA GLN A 133 9.87 13.53 -33.46
C GLN A 133 11.39 13.33 -33.55
N ALA A 134 12.06 12.64 -32.62
CA ALA A 134 13.54 12.68 -32.58
C ALA A 134 14.28 11.40 -32.13
N MET A 135 13.95 10.20 -32.66
CA MET A 135 14.94 9.11 -32.80
C MET A 135 14.72 8.27 -34.08
N PRO A 136 15.80 7.87 -34.81
CA PRO A 136 15.71 7.04 -36.00
C PRO A 136 15.43 5.56 -35.66
N PRO A 137 14.93 4.74 -36.63
CA PRO A 137 14.50 3.37 -36.35
C PRO A 137 15.67 2.44 -36.01
N LEU A 138 15.67 1.91 -34.78
CA LEU A 138 16.61 0.86 -34.36
C LEU A 138 16.21 -0.48 -34.98
N VAL A 139 17.04 -0.97 -35.91
CA VAL A 139 16.90 -2.29 -36.52
C VAL A 139 17.23 -3.36 -35.47
N LEU A 140 16.21 -4.11 -35.02
CA LEU A 140 16.44 -5.29 -34.18
C LEU A 140 17.14 -6.41 -34.98
N LYS A 141 18.41 -6.65 -34.68
CA LYS A 141 19.03 -7.95 -34.97
C LYS A 141 18.49 -8.99 -33.98
N ARG A 142 17.96 -10.09 -34.51
CA ARG A 142 17.62 -11.28 -33.73
C ARG A 142 18.77 -12.26 -33.84
N ASP A 143 19.72 -12.17 -32.92
CA ASP A 143 20.72 -13.21 -32.75
C ASP A 143 20.11 -14.33 -31.88
N LEU A 144 19.85 -15.49 -32.51
CA LEU A 144 19.57 -16.74 -31.82
C LEU A 144 20.90 -17.32 -31.31
N ASP A 145 20.93 -17.80 -30.07
CA ASP A 145 21.96 -18.72 -29.61
C ASP A 145 21.40 -19.75 -28.62
N THR A 146 22.19 -20.78 -28.35
CA THR A 146 22.05 -21.87 -27.37
C THR A 146 21.26 -23.10 -27.87
N SER A 147 21.78 -24.34 -27.79
CA SER A 147 23.17 -24.85 -27.69
C SER A 147 23.11 -26.38 -27.87
N ALA A 148 24.13 -27.00 -28.48
CA ALA A 148 24.42 -28.43 -28.31
C ALA A 148 25.93 -28.64 -28.18
N LYS A 149 26.34 -29.44 -27.18
CA LYS A 149 27.72 -29.51 -26.63
C LYS A 149 28.55 -30.69 -27.18
N SER A 150 29.85 -30.62 -26.87
CA SER A 150 30.90 -31.67 -26.94
C SER A 150 31.44 -32.00 -28.35
N GLN A 151 32.74 -31.80 -28.68
CA GLN A 151 33.99 -32.35 -28.10
C GLN A 151 33.98 -33.89 -28.03
N MET A 152 35.00 -34.69 -28.41
CA MET A 152 36.36 -34.55 -28.98
C MET A 152 36.80 -36.00 -29.42
N THR A 153 37.88 -36.35 -30.15
CA THR A 153 39.15 -35.72 -30.60
C THR A 153 39.69 -36.48 -31.85
N GLY A 154 40.78 -36.01 -32.51
CA GLY A 154 41.68 -36.86 -33.33
C GLY A 154 42.69 -37.64 -32.47
N LEU A 155 43.65 -38.45 -32.95
CA LEU A 155 44.25 -38.68 -34.28
C LEU A 155 44.75 -40.15 -34.35
N GLY A 156 45.04 -40.65 -35.56
CA GLY A 156 45.69 -41.95 -35.78
C GLY A 156 45.55 -42.42 -37.22
#